data_AF-A0A0B7H439-F1
#
_entry.id   AF-A0A0B7H439-F1
#
_cell.length_a   1.000
_cell.length_b   1.000
_cell.length_c   1.000
_cell.angle_alpha   90.00
_cell.angle_beta   90.00
_cell.angle_gamma   90.00
#
_symmetry.space_group_name_H-M   'P 1'
#
loop_
_entity.id
_entity.type
_entity.pdbx_description
1 polymer ?
#
loop_
_entity_poly.entity_id
_entity_poly.type
_entity_poly.pdbx_seq_one_letter_code
_entity_poly.pdbx_strand_id
1 'polypeptide(L)'
;MSRNNYNRNYAPVPFVQPEPVYYSAGYSHPNYAYPQRQPQYPQPQYSQGQSQQPYKKKSGAKEVQGVTREGKEYFGISAWFVSKNAGLVKINAFENSKSTHFTTQRGREGVSLMFEVVYRDSGIKRLEVATYFFDTGKAFLKDLGIIVSTKASNGGYAGFFKPKK
;
A
#
# COMPACT_ATOMS: atom_id res chain seq x y z
N MET A 1 -20.97 -33.02 -58.81
CA MET A 1 -19.53 -32.77 -58.61
C MET A 1 -19.31 -31.28 -58.35
N SER A 2 -18.93 -30.87 -57.14
CA SER A 2 -17.78 -29.98 -56.88
C SER A 2 -17.67 -29.74 -55.38
N ARG A 3 -16.44 -29.74 -54.87
CA ARG A 3 -16.06 -29.96 -53.47
C ARG A 3 -15.90 -28.64 -52.71
N ASN A 4 -16.24 -28.69 -51.42
CA ASN A 4 -15.88 -27.71 -50.40
C ASN A 4 -14.37 -27.46 -50.35
N ASN A 5 -13.96 -26.19 -50.26
CA ASN A 5 -12.60 -25.80 -49.89
C ASN A 5 -12.65 -24.51 -49.05
N TYR A 6 -12.73 -24.66 -47.73
CA TYR A 6 -12.22 -23.66 -46.80
C TYR A 6 -11.07 -24.30 -46.03
N ASN A 7 -9.87 -24.15 -46.59
CA ASN A 7 -8.63 -24.51 -45.93
C ASN A 7 -8.08 -23.26 -45.23
N ARG A 8 -8.39 -23.08 -43.94
CA ARG A 8 -7.68 -22.12 -43.07
C ARG A 8 -6.63 -22.88 -42.27
N ASN A 9 -5.44 -22.98 -42.86
CA ASN A 9 -4.22 -23.34 -42.14
C ASN A 9 -3.87 -22.19 -41.18
N TYR A 10 -4.16 -22.33 -39.89
CA TYR A 10 -3.51 -21.55 -38.85
C TYR A 10 -2.27 -22.31 -38.39
N ALA A 11 -1.09 -21.78 -38.71
CA ALA A 11 0.15 -22.22 -38.10
C ALA A 11 0.16 -21.83 -36.61
N PRO A 12 0.60 -22.71 -35.69
CA PRO A 12 0.77 -22.33 -34.30
C PRO A 12 1.93 -21.34 -34.17
N VAL A 13 1.64 -20.15 -33.63
CA VAL A 13 2.67 -19.20 -33.21
C VAL A 13 3.44 -19.78 -32.02
N PRO A 14 4.79 -19.88 -32.07
CA PRO A 14 5.56 -20.38 -30.95
C PRO A 14 5.50 -19.41 -29.77
N PHE A 15 5.28 -19.97 -28.58
CA PHE A 15 5.32 -19.26 -27.31
C PHE A 15 6.77 -18.84 -27.01
N VAL A 16 7.05 -17.54 -27.08
CA VAL A 16 8.34 -16.95 -26.72
C VAL A 16 8.33 -16.62 -25.23
N GLN A 17 9.20 -17.28 -24.45
CA GLN A 17 9.42 -16.93 -23.04
C GLN A 17 10.08 -15.55 -22.95
N PRO A 18 9.59 -14.61 -22.13
CA PRO A 18 10.29 -13.35 -21.91
C PRO A 18 11.60 -13.59 -21.16
N GLU A 19 12.70 -13.08 -21.70
CA GLU A 19 14.02 -13.19 -21.07
C GLU A 19 14.10 -12.41 -19.74
N PRO A 20 14.89 -12.87 -18.76
CA PRO A 20 15.09 -12.16 -17.51
C PRO A 20 15.76 -10.80 -17.75
N VAL A 21 15.13 -9.74 -17.24
CA VAL A 21 15.66 -8.37 -17.28
C VAL A 21 16.86 -8.29 -16.32
N TYR A 22 18.07 -8.28 -16.88
CA TYR A 22 19.29 -7.97 -16.16
C TYR A 22 19.41 -6.45 -16.00
N TYR A 23 19.38 -5.95 -14.77
CA TYR A 23 19.74 -4.56 -14.51
C TYR A 23 21.27 -4.42 -14.55
N SER A 24 21.74 -3.67 -15.55
CA SER A 24 23.13 -3.24 -15.70
C SER A 24 23.52 -2.27 -14.58
N ALA A 25 24.63 -2.56 -13.91
CA ALA A 25 25.30 -1.64 -13.02
C ALA A 25 25.78 -0.42 -13.83
N GLY A 26 25.15 0.73 -13.59
CA GLY A 26 25.48 1.97 -14.26
C GLY A 26 26.84 2.54 -13.83
N TYR A 27 27.60 2.94 -14.86
CA TYR A 27 28.64 3.99 -14.91
C TYR A 27 30.09 3.67 -14.50
N SER A 28 30.76 2.93 -15.39
CA SER A 28 31.89 3.38 -16.25
C SER A 28 32.69 4.63 -15.87
N HIS A 29 34.01 4.46 -15.71
CA HIS A 29 35.05 5.31 -16.33
C HIS A 29 36.17 4.39 -16.90
N PRO A 30 36.60 4.53 -18.18
CA PRO A 30 37.69 3.74 -18.75
C PRO A 30 39.08 4.33 -18.45
N ASN A 31 40.01 3.42 -18.15
CA ASN A 31 41.45 3.59 -18.05
C ASN A 31 42.10 4.10 -19.36
N TYR A 32 43.05 5.02 -19.23
CA TYR A 32 44.30 4.96 -19.98
C TYR A 32 45.46 4.74 -18.98
N ALA A 33 46.32 3.79 -19.32
CA ALA A 33 47.32 3.15 -18.48
C ALA A 33 48.55 4.01 -18.14
N TYR A 34 49.16 3.80 -16.97
CA TYR A 34 50.61 3.70 -16.67
C TYR A 34 50.82 3.36 -15.17
N PRO A 35 51.98 2.86 -14.69
CA PRO A 35 52.06 1.57 -14.01
C PRO A 35 52.39 1.62 -12.50
N GLN A 36 52.05 0.52 -11.81
CA GLN A 36 52.78 -0.09 -10.69
C GLN A 36 53.03 0.75 -9.41
N ARG A 37 52.41 0.33 -8.29
CA ARG A 37 53.11 -0.25 -7.12
C ARG A 37 52.13 -0.68 -6.01
N GLN A 38 52.48 -1.80 -5.39
CA GLN A 38 51.77 -2.56 -4.34
C GLN A 38 51.82 -1.90 -2.94
N PRO A 39 51.06 -2.42 -1.94
CA PRO A 39 50.29 -1.63 -0.98
C PRO A 39 50.95 -1.47 0.39
N GLN A 40 50.54 -0.46 1.16
CA GLN A 40 50.70 -0.43 2.61
C GLN A 40 49.43 0.17 3.23
N TYR A 41 48.51 -0.71 3.63
CA TYR A 41 47.28 -0.31 4.32
C TYR A 41 47.56 -0.14 5.83
N PRO A 42 47.27 1.03 6.43
CA PRO A 42 47.04 1.13 7.86
C PRO A 42 45.68 0.50 8.18
N GLN A 43 45.65 -0.37 9.18
CA GLN A 43 44.43 -0.99 9.71
C GLN A 43 43.44 0.08 10.17
N PRO A 44 42.19 0.12 9.66
CA PRO A 44 41.14 0.95 10.23
C PRO A 44 40.60 0.27 11.49
N GLN A 45 40.65 0.98 12.61
CA GLN A 45 39.90 0.67 13.82
C GLN A 45 38.42 0.51 13.46
N TYR A 46 37.88 -0.69 13.71
CA TYR A 46 36.45 -0.94 13.60
C TYR A 46 35.70 -0.15 14.68
N SER A 47 35.25 1.05 14.32
CA SER A 47 34.17 1.74 15.00
C SER A 47 32.90 0.90 14.82
N GLN A 48 32.53 0.11 15.84
CA GLN A 48 31.26 -0.59 15.89
C GLN A 48 30.11 0.42 15.92
N GLY A 49 29.67 0.87 14.75
CA GLY A 49 28.37 1.53 14.61
C GLY A 49 27.28 0.50 14.84
N GLN A 50 26.64 0.53 16.01
CA GLN A 50 25.38 -0.18 16.24
C GLN A 50 24.39 0.26 15.17
N SER A 51 24.10 -0.62 14.21
CA SER A 51 23.03 -0.43 13.25
C SER A 51 21.70 -0.53 14.02
N GLN A 52 21.16 0.63 14.42
CA GLN A 52 19.81 0.70 14.95
C GLN A 52 18.84 0.26 13.85
N GLN A 53 18.39 -0.98 13.93
CA GLN A 53 17.37 -1.50 13.03
C GLN A 53 16.12 -0.63 13.19
N PRO A 54 15.61 -0.02 12.11
CA PRO A 54 14.45 0.86 12.19
C PRO A 54 13.24 0.08 12.73
N TYR A 55 12.57 0.67 13.73
CA TYR A 55 11.39 0.07 14.34
C TYR A 55 10.31 -0.24 13.29
N LYS A 56 9.93 -1.51 13.16
CA LYS A 56 8.88 -1.94 12.23
C LYS A 56 7.51 -1.55 12.78
N LYS A 57 6.81 -0.65 12.07
CA LYS A 57 5.42 -0.29 12.41
C LYS A 57 4.52 -1.54 12.40
N LYS A 58 3.55 -1.58 13.31
CA LYS A 58 2.55 -2.66 13.41
C LYS A 58 1.18 -2.26 12.85
N SER A 59 1.03 -1.01 12.47
CA SER A 59 -0.18 -0.42 11.90
C SER A 59 0.16 0.84 11.11
N GLY A 60 -0.77 1.27 10.28
CA GLY A 60 -0.73 2.57 9.62
C GLY A 60 -2.08 2.95 9.04
N ALA A 61 -2.30 4.24 8.85
CA ALA A 61 -3.47 4.78 8.18
C ALA A 61 -3.08 6.08 7.48
N LYS A 62 -3.64 6.32 6.29
CA LYS A 62 -3.44 7.57 5.57
C LYS A 62 -4.68 7.94 4.78
N GLU A 63 -4.87 9.24 4.62
CA GLU A 63 -5.74 9.76 3.57
C GLU A 63 -5.08 9.47 2.21
N VAL A 64 -5.91 9.15 1.23
CA VAL A 64 -5.51 8.91 -0.15
C VAL A 64 -6.34 9.83 -1.01
N GLN A 65 -5.67 10.64 -1.81
CA GLN A 65 -6.29 11.48 -2.82
C GLN A 65 -5.64 11.17 -4.15
N GLY A 66 -6.41 11.27 -5.22
CA GLY A 66 -5.88 11.07 -6.56
C GLY A 66 -6.94 11.28 -7.62
N VAL A 67 -6.59 10.91 -8.84
CA VAL A 67 -7.46 11.02 -10.01
C VAL A 67 -7.65 9.61 -10.57
N THR A 68 -8.89 9.22 -10.87
CA THR A 68 -9.18 7.95 -11.53
C THR A 68 -8.69 7.98 -12.98
N ARG A 69 -8.70 6.83 -13.67
CA ARG A 69 -8.32 6.78 -15.09
C ARG A 69 -9.23 7.64 -15.98
N GLU A 70 -10.45 7.85 -15.53
CA GLU A 70 -11.48 8.65 -16.19
C GLU A 70 -11.37 10.15 -15.84
N GLY A 71 -10.32 10.57 -15.14
CA GLY A 71 -10.09 11.98 -14.81
C GLY A 71 -10.87 12.48 -13.60
N LYS A 72 -11.55 11.61 -12.84
CA LYS A 72 -12.33 12.01 -11.67
C LYS A 72 -11.46 12.04 -10.42
N GLU A 73 -11.47 13.16 -9.70
CA GLU A 73 -10.83 13.23 -8.38
C GLU A 73 -11.54 12.30 -7.39
N TYR A 74 -10.77 11.68 -6.52
CA TYR A 74 -11.29 10.86 -5.43
C TYR A 74 -10.54 11.13 -4.14
N PHE A 75 -11.28 11.08 -3.04
CA PHE A 75 -10.76 10.97 -1.69
C PHE A 75 -11.00 9.56 -1.15
N GLY A 76 -10.14 9.12 -0.26
CA GLY A 76 -10.25 7.84 0.40
C GLY A 76 -9.31 7.71 1.59
N ILE A 77 -9.39 6.55 2.22
CA ILE A 77 -8.61 6.18 3.40
C ILE A 77 -8.06 4.80 3.13
N SER A 78 -6.76 4.64 3.35
CA SER A 78 -6.09 3.34 3.33
C SER A 78 -5.40 3.10 4.66
N ALA A 79 -5.71 1.98 5.30
CA ALA A 79 -5.18 1.62 6.59
C ALA A 79 -4.89 0.12 6.70
N TRP A 80 -4.05 -0.24 7.65
CA TRP A 80 -3.69 -1.62 7.93
C TRP A 80 -3.21 -1.78 9.37
N PHE A 81 -3.33 -2.98 9.90
CA PHE A 81 -2.69 -3.36 11.16
C PHE A 81 -2.50 -4.87 11.24
N VAL A 82 -1.54 -5.29 12.08
CA VAL A 82 -1.28 -6.71 12.36
C VAL A 82 -1.90 -7.07 13.71
N SER A 83 -2.74 -8.10 13.71
CA SER A 83 -3.32 -8.71 14.91
C SER A 83 -2.75 -10.10 15.13
N LYS A 84 -2.53 -10.49 16.39
CA LYS A 84 -2.08 -11.85 16.73
C LYS A 84 -3.09 -12.93 16.30
N ASN A 85 -4.39 -12.62 16.36
CA ASN A 85 -5.45 -13.60 16.14
C ASN A 85 -6.02 -13.56 14.71
N ALA A 86 -5.82 -12.44 14.00
CA ALA A 86 -6.47 -12.20 12.71
C ALA A 86 -5.47 -11.89 11.58
N GLY A 87 -4.18 -11.94 11.88
CA GLY A 87 -3.12 -11.65 10.92
C GLY A 87 -3.14 -10.21 10.44
N LEU A 88 -2.82 -10.02 9.15
CA LEU A 88 -2.86 -8.71 8.51
C LEU A 88 -4.31 -8.31 8.18
N VAL A 89 -4.75 -7.21 8.78
CA VAL A 89 -6.02 -6.57 8.44
C VAL A 89 -5.74 -5.39 7.53
N LYS A 90 -6.40 -5.34 6.37
CA LYS A 90 -6.38 -4.18 5.46
C LYS A 90 -7.73 -3.51 5.48
N ILE A 91 -7.72 -2.19 5.45
CA ILE A 91 -8.93 -1.36 5.48
C ILE A 91 -8.81 -0.34 4.36
N ASN A 92 -9.78 -0.29 3.47
CA ASN A 92 -9.86 0.73 2.44
C ASN A 92 -11.25 1.34 2.40
N ALA A 93 -11.34 2.63 2.17
CA ALA A 93 -12.58 3.33 1.92
C ALA A 93 -12.32 4.39 0.84
N PHE A 94 -13.22 4.52 -0.11
CA PHE A 94 -13.13 5.55 -1.15
C PHE A 94 -14.48 6.22 -1.29
N GLU A 95 -14.45 7.52 -1.55
CA GLU A 95 -15.65 8.26 -1.87
C GLU A 95 -16.30 7.71 -3.14
N ASN A 96 -17.62 7.60 -3.07
CA ASN A 96 -18.47 7.15 -4.16
C ASN A 96 -19.76 7.98 -4.16
N SER A 97 -20.67 7.69 -5.09
CA SER A 97 -21.94 8.42 -5.22
C SER A 97 -22.86 8.35 -3.99
N LYS A 98 -22.60 7.45 -3.04
CA LYS A 98 -23.35 7.33 -1.78
C LYS A 98 -22.64 7.97 -0.60
N SER A 99 -21.42 8.47 -0.79
CA SER A 99 -20.67 9.16 0.25
C SER A 99 -21.31 10.51 0.53
N THR A 100 -21.45 10.86 1.80
CA THR A 100 -22.17 12.08 2.22
C THR A 100 -21.26 12.94 3.07
N HIS A 101 -20.95 14.14 2.58
CA HIS A 101 -20.28 15.16 3.37
C HIS A 101 -21.29 15.85 4.27
N PHE A 102 -20.87 16.20 5.47
CA PHE A 102 -21.72 16.88 6.43
C PHE A 102 -20.88 17.78 7.33
N THR A 103 -21.56 18.79 7.89
CA THR A 103 -21.02 19.65 8.93
C THR A 103 -21.91 19.52 10.15
N THR A 104 -21.31 19.19 11.29
CA THR A 104 -22.04 19.12 12.57
C THR A 104 -22.45 20.50 13.04
N GLN A 105 -23.43 20.58 13.96
CA GLN A 105 -23.84 21.85 14.57
C GLN A 105 -22.69 22.62 15.25
N ARG A 106 -21.62 21.92 15.66
CA ARG A 106 -20.41 22.52 16.25
C ARG A 106 -19.33 22.87 15.23
N GLY A 107 -19.66 22.87 13.92
CA GLY A 107 -18.75 23.23 12.84
C GLY A 107 -17.73 22.14 12.45
N ARG A 108 -17.82 20.93 13.01
CA ARG A 108 -16.92 19.83 12.62
C ARG A 108 -17.36 19.24 11.29
N GLU A 109 -16.43 19.13 10.35
CA GLU A 109 -16.66 18.55 9.04
C GLU A 109 -16.29 17.07 8.99
N GLY A 110 -17.04 16.30 8.21
CA GLY A 110 -16.76 14.90 7.97
C GLY A 110 -17.43 14.36 6.72
N VAL A 111 -17.11 13.10 6.42
CA VAL A 111 -17.68 12.34 5.31
C VAL A 111 -18.08 10.95 5.79
N SER A 112 -19.24 10.47 5.34
CA SER A 112 -19.66 9.09 5.51
C SER A 112 -19.10 8.23 4.38
N LEU A 113 -18.35 7.19 4.72
CA LEU A 113 -17.70 6.30 3.76
C LEU A 113 -18.04 4.83 4.03
N MET A 114 -18.00 4.02 2.98
CA MET A 114 -18.05 2.56 3.10
C MET A 114 -16.62 2.02 3.24
N PHE A 115 -16.33 1.37 4.36
CA PHE A 115 -15.04 0.74 4.64
C PHE A 115 -15.08 -0.74 4.29
N GLU A 116 -14.20 -1.17 3.39
CA GLU A 116 -13.88 -2.57 3.15
C GLU A 116 -12.76 -3.00 4.10
N VAL A 117 -13.07 -3.94 4.98
CA VAL A 117 -12.12 -4.57 5.91
C VAL A 117 -11.84 -6.00 5.44
N VAL A 118 -10.59 -6.26 5.09
CA VAL A 118 -10.12 -7.56 4.61
C VAL A 118 -9.17 -8.18 5.63
N TYR A 119 -9.55 -9.34 6.15
CA TYR A 119 -8.74 -10.17 7.05
C TYR A 119 -7.91 -11.14 6.21
N ARG A 120 -6.68 -10.76 5.87
CA ARG A 120 -5.87 -11.45 4.83
C ARG A 120 -5.71 -12.94 5.08
N ASP A 121 -5.46 -13.35 6.31
CA ASP A 121 -5.18 -14.74 6.66
C ASP A 121 -6.42 -15.63 6.51
N SER A 122 -7.61 -15.09 6.80
CA SER A 122 -8.89 -15.81 6.67
C SER A 122 -9.58 -15.62 5.32
N GLY A 123 -9.18 -14.61 4.53
CA GLY A 123 -9.87 -14.19 3.32
C GLY A 123 -11.21 -13.48 3.55
N ILE A 124 -11.68 -13.36 4.80
CA ILE A 124 -12.97 -12.73 5.13
C ILE A 124 -12.94 -11.25 4.77
N LYS A 125 -14.01 -10.80 4.12
CA LYS A 125 -14.27 -9.39 3.84
C LYS A 125 -15.51 -8.93 4.59
N ARG A 126 -15.44 -7.74 5.17
CA ARG A 126 -16.55 -7.06 5.85
C ARG A 126 -16.68 -5.65 5.32
N LEU A 127 -17.91 -5.19 5.19
CA LEU A 127 -18.25 -3.83 4.78
C LEU A 127 -18.93 -3.15 5.95
N GLU A 128 -18.49 -1.95 6.28
CA GLU A 128 -19.10 -1.12 7.32
C GLU A 128 -19.15 0.33 6.88
N VAL A 129 -20.31 0.98 7.03
CA VAL A 129 -20.43 2.42 6.82
C VAL A 129 -20.02 3.12 8.10
N ALA A 130 -19.05 4.02 8.01
CA ALA A 130 -18.62 4.80 9.15
C ALA A 130 -18.33 6.25 8.76
N THR A 131 -18.45 7.12 9.75
CA THR A 131 -18.13 8.53 9.62
C THR A 131 -16.64 8.76 9.84
N TYR A 132 -16.02 9.48 8.90
CA TYR A 132 -14.69 10.03 9.03
C TYR A 132 -14.76 11.53 9.31
N PHE A 133 -14.04 12.00 10.33
CA PHE A 133 -13.96 13.43 10.63
C PHE A 133 -12.63 14.01 10.16
N PHE A 134 -12.68 15.08 9.37
CA PHE A 134 -11.48 15.68 8.77
C PHE A 134 -10.60 16.38 9.81
N ASP A 135 -11.19 16.95 10.86
CA ASP A 135 -10.47 17.66 11.92
C ASP A 135 -9.48 16.76 12.68
N THR A 136 -9.94 15.57 13.05
CA THR A 136 -9.22 14.60 13.89
C THR A 136 -8.59 13.49 13.06
N GLY A 137 -8.98 13.37 11.80
CA GLY A 137 -8.59 12.28 10.91
C GLY A 137 -9.01 10.91 11.44
N LYS A 138 -10.17 10.81 12.10
CA LYS A 138 -10.64 9.59 12.77
C LYS A 138 -11.91 9.03 12.16
N ALA A 139 -11.97 7.70 12.04
CA ALA A 139 -13.18 6.93 11.80
C ALA A 139 -13.29 5.78 12.81
N PHE A 140 -14.51 5.54 13.29
CA PHE A 140 -14.82 4.44 14.19
C PHE A 140 -15.77 3.48 13.49
N LEU A 141 -15.25 2.29 13.18
CA LEU A 141 -16.00 1.16 12.66
C LEU A 141 -16.52 0.41 13.89
N LYS A 142 -17.71 0.80 14.34
CA LYS A 142 -18.31 0.37 15.61
C LYS A 142 -18.65 -1.11 15.61
N ASP A 143 -19.19 -1.62 14.51
CA ASP A 143 -19.64 -3.03 14.44
C ASP A 143 -18.44 -3.98 14.41
N LEU A 144 -17.36 -3.58 13.75
CA LEU A 144 -16.11 -4.34 13.72
C LEU A 144 -15.18 -4.04 14.91
N GLY A 145 -15.51 -3.05 15.75
CA GLY A 145 -14.67 -2.61 16.87
C GLY A 145 -13.30 -2.11 16.42
N ILE A 146 -13.22 -1.43 15.27
CA ILE A 146 -11.98 -0.94 14.66
C ILE A 146 -11.96 0.59 14.67
N ILE A 147 -10.81 1.17 15.01
CA ILE A 147 -10.52 2.59 14.86
C ILE A 147 -9.50 2.79 13.76
N VAL A 148 -9.73 3.80 12.93
CA VAL A 148 -8.77 4.31 11.95
C VAL A 148 -8.47 5.76 12.31
N SER A 149 -7.19 6.11 12.36
CA SER A 149 -6.73 7.48 12.61
C SER A 149 -5.58 7.82 11.65
N THR A 150 -5.86 8.61 10.63
CA THR A 150 -4.87 9.03 9.62
C THR A 150 -3.91 10.11 10.14
N LYS A 151 -4.36 10.90 11.13
CA LYS A 151 -3.61 12.01 11.74
C LYS A 151 -3.00 11.67 13.11
N ALA A 152 -2.75 10.38 13.38
CA ALA A 152 -2.04 9.96 14.59
C ALA A 152 -0.56 10.42 14.54
N SER A 153 0.00 10.80 15.69
CA SER A 153 1.36 11.37 15.81
C SER A 153 2.49 10.48 15.25
N ASN A 154 2.24 9.18 15.12
CA ASN A 154 3.18 8.20 14.57
C ASN A 154 3.03 7.97 13.04
N GLY A 155 2.37 8.87 12.32
CA GLY A 155 2.12 8.74 10.89
C GLY A 155 0.96 7.80 10.57
N GLY A 156 -0.10 7.90 11.38
CA GLY A 156 -1.34 7.14 11.23
C GLY A 156 -1.39 5.83 12.01
N TYR A 157 -2.58 5.46 12.43
CA TYR A 157 -2.88 4.31 13.27
C TYR A 157 -4.17 3.62 12.82
N ALA A 158 -4.19 2.30 12.91
CA ALA A 158 -5.41 1.51 12.86
C ALA A 158 -5.30 0.34 13.82
N GLY A 159 -6.42 -0.13 14.34
CA GLY A 159 -6.44 -1.28 15.23
C GLY A 159 -7.81 -1.51 15.83
N PHE A 160 -7.93 -2.59 16.59
CA PHE A 160 -9.13 -2.84 17.39
C PHE A 160 -9.20 -1.84 18.54
N PHE A 161 -10.33 -1.14 18.70
CA PHE A 161 -10.63 -0.44 19.93
C PHE A 161 -11.53 -1.35 20.76
N LYS A 162 -11.07 -1.70 21.96
CA LYS A 162 -11.95 -2.32 22.95
C LYS A 162 -12.64 -1.18 23.71
N PRO A 163 -13.98 -1.11 23.75
CA PRO A 163 -14.62 -0.28 24.75
C PRO A 163 -14.13 -0.74 26.13
N LYS A 164 -13.77 0.21 27.01
CA LYS A 164 -13.51 -0.13 28.41
C LYS A 164 -14.82 -0.73 28.94
N LYS A 165 -14.75 -1.99 29.39
CA LYS A 165 -15.82 -2.62 30.17
C LYS A 165 -15.90 -1.95 31.52
#